data_AF-A0A0M3QHK7-F1
#
_entry.id   AF-A0A0M3QHK7-F1
#
_cell.length_a   1.000
_cell.length_b   1.000
_cell.length_c   1.000
_cell.angle_alpha   90.00
_cell.angle_beta   90.00
_cell.angle_gamma   90.00
#
_symmetry.space_group_name_H-M   'P 1'
#
loop_
_entity.id
_entity.type
_entity.pdbx_description
1 polymer ?
#
loop_
_entity_poly.entity_id
_entity_poly.type
_entity_poly.pdbx_seq_one_letter_code
_entity_poly.pdbx_strand_id
1 'polypeptide(L)'
;MTGELAQQGKEVEAATANLAEAGKNVPEELAPAVDKLTATLKAVEDPRTPPQEREEVTEIAEHVTSALARIADPETPRELREQLTVIVQQVASALAGSHDPQVSPELRATTVSTAEKATSALDLMGDPGTPPELQEELNLILEPLTAVLAQGSDGVSGRSASPAEMRRLAGPAAEVARATEMVSDPKTPPQQRSELARATAQAAATLPALSDPGGSQSDQAKAQEVFRQKSEAMKKAQEKAASARGVPDVPLGEAAEVCTNAIFATVSDRALGRTLQNLLPPKWENQGVEDFWKAREKEDDSLDVMAQLQNGEHTDAPFDVGQLTARLAQLVPAKKLFGQLGIPGLHCLQAAWHLDRQGIEAGTWVEMAQQKKGAA
;
A
#
# COMPACT_ATOMS: atom_id res chain seq x y z
N MET A 1 18.51 -5.82 20.73
CA MET A 1 18.61 -5.79 19.26
C MET A 1 18.52 -7.18 18.59
N THR A 2 17.83 -8.19 19.17
CA THR A 2 17.77 -9.55 18.57
C THR A 2 16.36 -10.13 18.43
N GLY A 3 15.32 -9.49 18.98
CA GLY A 3 13.95 -10.05 18.99
C GLY A 3 13.21 -9.86 17.67
N GLU A 4 13.09 -8.61 17.19
CA GLU A 4 12.22 -8.26 16.06
C GLU A 4 12.77 -8.71 14.70
N LEU A 5 14.08 -8.50 14.45
CA LEU A 5 14.73 -9.04 13.26
C LEU A 5 14.70 -10.58 13.21
N ALA A 6 14.81 -11.24 14.37
CA ALA A 6 14.67 -12.69 14.43
C ALA A 6 13.22 -13.15 14.26
N GLN A 7 12.24 -12.33 14.64
CA GLN A 7 10.83 -12.59 14.42
C GLN A 7 10.48 -12.44 12.93
N GLN A 8 10.88 -11.33 12.30
CA GLN A 8 10.72 -11.14 10.85
C GLN A 8 11.42 -12.23 10.03
N GLY A 9 12.62 -12.65 10.45
CA GLY A 9 13.30 -13.78 9.80
C GLY A 9 12.51 -15.09 9.85
N LYS A 10 11.83 -15.37 10.97
CA LYS A 10 10.96 -16.55 11.09
C LYS A 10 9.69 -16.44 10.24
N GLU A 11 9.13 -15.23 10.13
CA GLU A 11 7.96 -14.96 9.30
C GLU A 11 8.27 -15.17 7.82
N VAL A 12 9.41 -14.66 7.34
CA VAL A 12 9.90 -14.90 5.97
C VAL A 12 10.16 -16.39 5.73
N GLU A 13 10.77 -17.10 6.67
CA GLU A 13 11.00 -18.56 6.58
C GLU A 13 9.68 -19.33 6.50
N ALA A 14 8.70 -18.98 7.34
CA ALA A 14 7.39 -19.59 7.36
C ALA A 14 6.61 -19.34 6.06
N ALA A 15 6.60 -18.08 5.56
CA ALA A 15 5.98 -17.74 4.29
C ALA A 15 6.65 -18.48 3.11
N THR A 16 7.98 -18.59 3.12
CA THR A 16 8.73 -19.36 2.11
C THR A 16 8.33 -20.84 2.13
N ALA A 17 8.23 -21.44 3.32
CA ALA A 17 7.82 -22.84 3.46
C ALA A 17 6.38 -23.08 3.00
N ASN A 18 5.44 -22.20 3.37
CA ASN A 18 4.04 -22.27 2.99
C ASN A 18 3.85 -22.12 1.47
N LEU A 19 4.55 -21.16 0.86
CA LEU A 19 4.55 -20.96 -0.58
C LEU A 19 5.08 -22.20 -1.32
N ALA A 20 6.17 -22.79 -0.82
CA ALA A 20 6.75 -24.00 -1.41
C ALA A 20 5.81 -25.21 -1.29
N GLU A 21 5.07 -25.34 -0.19
CA GLU A 21 4.06 -26.40 -0.03
C GLU A 21 2.88 -26.20 -0.97
N ALA A 22 2.32 -24.99 -1.04
CA ALA A 22 1.24 -24.67 -1.96
C ALA A 22 1.66 -24.90 -3.43
N GLY A 23 2.91 -24.56 -3.77
CA GLY A 23 3.51 -24.77 -5.09
C GLY A 23 3.55 -26.23 -5.57
N LYS A 24 3.43 -27.23 -4.68
CA LYS A 24 3.43 -28.66 -5.07
C LYS A 24 2.13 -29.12 -5.73
N ASN A 25 1.03 -28.42 -5.44
CA ASN A 25 -0.32 -28.84 -5.81
C ASN A 25 -0.93 -27.99 -6.95
N VAL A 26 -0.16 -27.03 -7.48
CA VAL A 26 -0.63 -26.12 -8.55
C VAL A 26 -0.18 -26.58 -9.93
N PRO A 27 -0.87 -26.14 -11.01
CA PRO A 27 -0.46 -26.40 -12.39
C PRO A 27 1.01 -26.03 -12.69
N GLU A 28 1.65 -26.77 -13.60
CA GLU A 28 3.08 -26.57 -13.97
C GLU A 28 3.39 -25.14 -14.45
N GLU A 29 2.41 -24.46 -15.06
CA GLU A 29 2.52 -23.07 -15.51
C GLU A 29 2.72 -22.05 -14.38
N LEU A 30 2.43 -22.40 -13.12
CA LEU A 30 2.67 -21.56 -11.95
C LEU A 30 4.03 -21.81 -11.28
N ALA A 31 4.75 -22.87 -11.64
CA ALA A 31 6.07 -23.14 -11.09
C ALA A 31 7.05 -21.96 -11.23
N PRO A 32 7.14 -21.25 -12.38
CA PRO A 32 8.00 -20.07 -12.51
C PRO A 32 7.58 -18.91 -11.58
N ALA A 33 6.28 -18.77 -11.29
CA ALA A 33 5.80 -17.71 -10.39
C ALA A 33 6.18 -18.02 -8.94
N VAL A 34 6.03 -19.28 -8.51
CA VAL A 34 6.45 -19.75 -7.19
C VAL A 34 7.96 -19.61 -7.00
N ASP A 35 8.76 -19.95 -8.02
CA ASP A 35 10.22 -19.80 -7.98
C ASP A 35 10.65 -18.33 -7.84
N LYS A 36 10.02 -17.42 -8.62
CA LYS A 36 10.28 -15.97 -8.53
C LYS A 36 9.97 -15.42 -7.14
N LEU A 37 8.80 -15.74 -6.60
CA LEU A 37 8.39 -15.30 -5.25
C LEU A 37 9.30 -15.86 -4.16
N THR A 38 9.70 -17.13 -4.27
CA THR A 38 10.66 -17.76 -3.37
C THR A 38 12.03 -17.06 -3.42
N ALA A 39 12.48 -16.66 -4.61
CA ALA A 39 13.72 -15.90 -4.76
C ALA A 39 13.62 -14.50 -4.15
N THR A 40 12.46 -13.82 -4.30
CA THR A 40 12.21 -12.52 -3.68
C THR A 40 12.17 -12.61 -2.16
N LEU A 41 11.51 -13.62 -1.58
CA LEU A 41 11.50 -13.85 -0.13
C LEU A 41 12.93 -14.03 0.43
N LYS A 42 13.76 -14.83 -0.26
CA LYS A 42 15.18 -14.98 0.11
C LYS A 42 15.99 -13.70 -0.03
N ALA A 43 15.66 -12.83 -1.00
CA ALA A 43 16.35 -11.56 -1.16
C ALA A 43 16.05 -10.61 0.01
N VAL A 44 14.82 -10.60 0.51
CA VAL A 44 14.44 -9.73 1.62
C VAL A 44 14.94 -10.20 2.99
N GLU A 45 15.40 -11.45 3.12
CA GLU A 45 16.10 -11.95 4.32
C GLU A 45 17.38 -11.17 4.65
N ASP A 46 17.96 -10.45 3.69
CA ASP A 46 19.10 -9.57 3.96
C ASP A 46 18.75 -8.57 5.08
N PRO A 47 19.52 -8.54 6.19
CA PRO A 47 19.25 -7.60 7.29
C PRO A 47 19.29 -6.13 6.87
N ARG A 48 19.91 -5.82 5.73
CA ARG A 48 19.97 -4.47 5.15
C ARG A 48 18.69 -4.07 4.41
N THR A 49 17.83 -5.02 4.08
CA THR A 49 16.50 -4.73 3.55
C THR A 49 15.69 -3.97 4.61
N PRO A 50 14.92 -2.94 4.25
CA PRO A 50 14.06 -2.26 5.21
C PRO A 50 13.04 -3.24 5.86
N PRO A 51 12.75 -3.13 7.17
CA PRO A 51 11.76 -3.97 7.85
C PRO A 51 10.38 -3.98 7.19
N GLN A 52 9.94 -2.81 6.71
CA GLN A 52 8.66 -2.68 6.01
C GLN A 52 8.64 -3.45 4.68
N GLU A 53 9.73 -3.43 3.92
CA GLU A 53 9.83 -4.17 2.66
C GLU A 53 9.78 -5.69 2.92
N ARG A 54 10.40 -6.16 4.03
CA ARG A 54 10.28 -7.57 4.46
C ARG A 54 8.84 -7.95 4.80
N GLU A 55 8.15 -7.12 5.57
CA GLU A 55 6.76 -7.34 5.99
C GLU A 55 5.83 -7.37 4.77
N GLU A 56 5.88 -6.35 3.91
CA GLU A 56 5.04 -6.25 2.70
C GLU A 56 5.28 -7.44 1.75
N VAL A 57 6.52 -7.87 1.54
CA VAL A 57 6.82 -9.07 0.70
C VAL A 57 6.30 -10.35 1.35
N THR A 58 6.33 -10.44 2.68
CA THR A 58 5.81 -11.59 3.44
C THR A 58 4.28 -11.67 3.29
N GLU A 59 3.57 -10.55 3.48
CA GLU A 59 2.12 -10.46 3.30
C GLU A 59 1.69 -10.79 1.85
N ILE A 60 2.43 -10.30 0.85
CA ILE A 60 2.20 -10.68 -0.55
C ILE A 60 2.28 -12.21 -0.73
N ALA A 61 3.30 -12.85 -0.15
CA ALA A 61 3.47 -14.29 -0.25
C ALA A 61 2.34 -15.06 0.44
N GLU A 62 1.80 -14.55 1.53
CA GLU A 62 0.64 -15.14 2.22
C GLU A 62 -0.63 -15.06 1.36
N HIS A 63 -0.96 -13.88 0.81
CA HIS A 63 -2.11 -13.71 -0.09
C HIS A 63 -1.98 -14.56 -1.36
N VAL A 64 -0.78 -14.63 -1.95
CA VAL A 64 -0.53 -15.51 -3.10
C VAL A 64 -0.68 -16.97 -2.71
N THR A 65 -0.20 -17.38 -1.54
CA THR A 65 -0.36 -18.77 -1.04
C THR A 65 -1.83 -19.15 -0.92
N SER A 66 -2.67 -18.27 -0.36
CA SER A 66 -4.13 -18.45 -0.33
C SER A 66 -4.72 -18.60 -1.73
N ALA A 67 -4.31 -17.76 -2.68
CA ALA A 67 -4.76 -17.86 -4.08
C ALA A 67 -4.32 -19.16 -4.75
N LEU A 68 -3.09 -19.63 -4.52
CA LEU A 68 -2.59 -20.92 -5.02
C LEU A 68 -3.43 -22.09 -4.50
N ALA A 69 -3.84 -22.05 -3.23
CA ALA A 69 -4.74 -23.06 -2.66
C ALA A 69 -6.10 -23.08 -3.38
N ARG A 70 -6.66 -21.90 -3.72
CA ARG A 70 -7.90 -21.80 -4.51
C ARG A 70 -7.72 -22.30 -5.95
N ILE A 71 -6.57 -22.06 -6.56
CA ILE A 71 -6.27 -22.57 -7.91
C ILE A 71 -6.18 -24.10 -7.93
N ALA A 72 -5.58 -24.69 -6.89
CA ALA A 72 -5.44 -26.14 -6.74
C ALA A 72 -6.75 -26.86 -6.41
N ASP A 73 -7.73 -26.16 -5.82
CA ASP A 73 -9.03 -26.73 -5.44
C ASP A 73 -9.88 -27.05 -6.70
N PRO A 74 -10.25 -28.33 -6.91
CA PRO A 74 -11.09 -28.72 -8.05
C PRO A 74 -12.52 -28.18 -7.99
N GLU A 75 -13.01 -27.74 -6.81
CA GLU A 75 -14.32 -27.11 -6.64
C GLU A 75 -14.32 -25.64 -7.10
N THR A 76 -13.15 -25.01 -7.23
CA THR A 76 -13.05 -23.64 -7.72
C THR A 76 -13.47 -23.56 -9.20
N PRO A 77 -14.42 -22.66 -9.56
CA PRO A 77 -14.84 -22.45 -10.94
C PRO A 77 -13.66 -22.23 -11.87
N ARG A 78 -13.73 -22.79 -13.08
CA ARG A 78 -12.62 -22.75 -14.04
C ARG A 78 -12.19 -21.33 -14.37
N GLU A 79 -13.16 -20.45 -14.59
CA GLU A 79 -12.94 -19.05 -14.93
C GLU A 79 -12.18 -18.33 -13.81
N LEU A 80 -12.55 -18.57 -12.55
CA LEU A 80 -11.86 -18.01 -11.38
C LEU A 80 -10.43 -18.53 -11.25
N ARG A 81 -10.20 -19.83 -11.53
CA ARG A 81 -8.84 -20.40 -11.55
C ARG A 81 -7.96 -19.76 -12.61
N GLU A 82 -8.48 -19.55 -13.81
CA GLU A 82 -7.76 -18.88 -14.91
C GLU A 82 -7.42 -17.42 -14.53
N GLN A 83 -8.37 -16.69 -13.94
CA GLN A 83 -8.14 -15.31 -13.47
C GLN A 83 -7.07 -15.22 -12.38
N LEU A 84 -7.19 -16.04 -11.32
CA LEU A 84 -6.20 -16.06 -10.23
C LEU A 84 -4.81 -16.47 -10.74
N THR A 85 -4.73 -17.41 -11.67
CA THR A 85 -3.46 -17.86 -12.28
C THR A 85 -2.73 -16.69 -12.95
N VAL A 86 -3.43 -15.91 -13.77
CA VAL A 86 -2.85 -14.74 -14.45
C VAL A 86 -2.38 -13.71 -13.43
N ILE A 87 -3.20 -13.39 -12.42
CA ILE A 87 -2.86 -12.40 -11.40
C ILE A 87 -1.61 -12.83 -10.61
N VAL A 88 -1.54 -14.10 -10.18
CA VAL A 88 -0.39 -14.64 -9.45
C VAL A 88 0.90 -14.57 -10.28
N GLN A 89 0.85 -14.93 -11.56
CA GLN A 89 2.01 -14.82 -12.46
C GLN A 89 2.49 -13.37 -12.62
N GLN A 90 1.55 -12.43 -12.71
CA GLN A 90 1.85 -11.00 -12.84
C GLN A 90 2.45 -10.43 -11.55
N VAL A 91 1.91 -10.75 -10.38
CA VAL A 91 2.45 -10.34 -9.07
C VAL A 91 3.88 -10.86 -8.88
N ALA A 92 4.10 -12.15 -9.14
CA ALA A 92 5.43 -12.76 -9.04
C ALA A 92 6.44 -12.09 -9.98
N SER A 93 6.00 -11.71 -11.18
CA SER A 93 6.85 -11.04 -12.16
C SER A 93 7.15 -9.59 -11.75
N ALA A 94 6.15 -8.84 -11.27
CA ALA A 94 6.32 -7.49 -10.74
C ALA A 94 7.33 -7.44 -9.59
N LEU A 95 7.23 -8.37 -8.63
CA LEU A 95 8.16 -8.46 -7.51
C LEU A 95 9.58 -8.86 -7.93
N ALA A 96 9.71 -9.80 -8.87
CA ALA A 96 11.03 -10.14 -9.41
C ALA A 96 11.67 -8.95 -10.14
N GLY A 97 10.88 -8.20 -10.92
CA GLY A 97 11.36 -7.01 -11.64
C GLY A 97 11.73 -5.84 -10.73
N SER A 98 11.01 -5.66 -9.60
CA SER A 98 11.34 -4.59 -8.65
C SER A 98 12.68 -4.81 -7.93
N HIS A 99 13.12 -6.07 -7.84
CA HIS A 99 14.40 -6.47 -7.25
C HIS A 99 15.56 -6.49 -8.26
N ASP A 100 15.35 -6.02 -9.50
CA ASP A 100 16.44 -5.82 -10.45
C ASP A 100 17.42 -4.74 -9.92
N PRO A 101 18.75 -4.97 -9.95
CA PRO A 101 19.75 -4.01 -9.48
C PRO A 101 19.69 -2.61 -10.12
N GLN A 102 19.04 -2.47 -11.28
CA GLN A 102 18.85 -1.19 -11.98
C GLN A 102 17.65 -0.39 -11.48
N VAL A 103 16.76 -0.99 -10.68
CA VAL A 103 15.62 -0.32 -10.05
C VAL A 103 16.10 0.41 -8.80
N SER A 104 15.74 1.69 -8.66
CA SER A 104 16.13 2.46 -7.48
C SER A 104 15.34 1.98 -6.24
N PRO A 105 15.91 2.09 -5.03
CA PRO A 105 15.24 1.67 -3.80
C PRO A 105 13.83 2.27 -3.63
N GLU A 106 13.64 3.54 -4.00
CA GLU A 106 12.36 4.22 -3.87
C GLU A 106 11.30 3.64 -4.81
N LEU A 107 11.69 3.29 -6.03
CA LEU A 107 10.80 2.68 -7.01
C LEU A 107 10.48 1.23 -6.61
N ARG A 108 11.47 0.49 -6.08
CA ARG A 108 11.25 -0.85 -5.54
C ARG A 108 10.24 -0.84 -4.39
N ALA A 109 10.45 0.00 -3.39
CA ALA A 109 9.54 0.17 -2.25
C ALA A 109 8.11 0.54 -2.71
N THR A 110 8.00 1.46 -3.67
CA THR A 110 6.69 1.83 -4.23
C THR A 110 5.99 0.65 -4.92
N THR A 111 6.73 -0.14 -5.71
CA THR A 111 6.17 -1.32 -6.38
C THR A 111 5.78 -2.40 -5.39
N VAL A 112 6.60 -2.70 -4.38
CA VAL A 112 6.30 -3.68 -3.33
C VAL A 112 5.05 -3.28 -2.57
N SER A 113 4.99 -2.04 -2.07
CA SER A 113 3.82 -1.54 -1.33
C SER A 113 2.55 -1.45 -2.19
N THR A 114 2.68 -1.22 -3.50
CA THR A 114 1.53 -1.26 -4.43
C THR A 114 1.07 -2.68 -4.69
N ALA A 115 1.99 -3.64 -4.79
CA ALA A 115 1.68 -5.05 -4.99
C ALA A 115 1.00 -5.65 -3.74
N GLU A 116 1.49 -5.34 -2.53
CA GLU A 116 0.89 -5.76 -1.25
C GLU A 116 -0.59 -5.37 -1.19
N LYS A 117 -0.90 -4.08 -1.39
CA LYS A 117 -2.27 -3.56 -1.37
C LYS A 117 -3.16 -4.18 -2.43
N ALA A 118 -2.61 -4.44 -3.61
CA ALA A 118 -3.33 -5.15 -4.66
C ALA A 118 -3.65 -6.59 -4.24
N THR A 119 -2.66 -7.32 -3.71
CA THR A 119 -2.81 -8.73 -3.34
C THR A 119 -3.74 -8.97 -2.18
N SER A 120 -3.99 -7.97 -1.32
CA SER A 120 -5.00 -8.05 -0.26
C SER A 120 -6.40 -8.45 -0.74
N ALA A 121 -6.72 -8.19 -2.01
CA ALA A 121 -8.01 -8.54 -2.61
C ALA A 121 -8.09 -10.00 -3.09
N LEU A 122 -6.98 -10.73 -3.15
CA LEU A 122 -6.96 -12.12 -3.62
C LEU A 122 -7.80 -13.04 -2.72
N ASP A 123 -7.75 -12.82 -1.41
CA ASP A 123 -8.54 -13.61 -0.46
C ASP A 123 -10.04 -13.42 -0.69
N LEU A 124 -10.48 -12.18 -0.89
CA LEU A 124 -11.88 -11.86 -1.15
C LEU A 124 -12.32 -12.34 -2.54
N MET A 125 -11.45 -12.26 -3.55
CA MET A 125 -11.73 -12.77 -4.89
C MET A 125 -11.86 -14.30 -4.91
N GLY A 126 -11.02 -15.00 -4.14
CA GLY A 126 -11.02 -16.46 -4.03
C GLY A 126 -12.06 -17.02 -3.06
N ASP A 127 -12.74 -16.20 -2.27
CA ASP A 127 -13.74 -16.65 -1.30
C ASP A 127 -15.08 -16.98 -1.99
N PRO A 128 -15.59 -18.23 -1.88
CA PRO A 128 -16.91 -18.60 -2.40
C PRO A 128 -18.07 -17.86 -1.74
N GLY A 129 -17.86 -17.24 -0.56
CA GLY A 129 -18.82 -16.38 0.11
C GLY A 129 -18.94 -14.97 -0.49
N THR A 130 -18.00 -14.56 -1.35
CA THR A 130 -18.02 -13.24 -1.98
C THR A 130 -19.10 -13.17 -3.06
N PRO A 131 -19.96 -12.13 -3.07
CA PRO A 131 -20.96 -11.96 -4.12
C PRO A 131 -20.33 -11.96 -5.53
N PRO A 132 -20.93 -12.63 -6.53
CA PRO A 132 -20.36 -12.73 -7.89
C PRO A 132 -20.06 -11.37 -8.52
N GLU A 133 -20.93 -10.38 -8.31
CA GLU A 133 -20.71 -9.02 -8.83
C GLU A 133 -19.49 -8.36 -8.19
N LEU A 134 -19.20 -8.65 -6.93
CA LEU A 134 -18.00 -8.14 -6.26
C LEU A 134 -16.75 -8.88 -6.73
N GLN A 135 -16.82 -10.20 -6.95
CA GLN A 135 -15.71 -10.96 -7.55
C GLN A 135 -15.36 -10.44 -8.95
N GLU A 136 -16.36 -10.13 -9.78
CA GLU A 136 -16.14 -9.54 -11.10
C GLU A 136 -15.46 -8.17 -11.01
N GLU A 137 -15.93 -7.28 -10.13
CA GLU A 137 -15.32 -5.97 -9.93
C GLU A 137 -13.87 -6.10 -9.40
N LEU A 138 -13.58 -7.06 -8.51
CA LEU A 138 -12.21 -7.35 -8.05
C LEU A 138 -11.31 -7.80 -9.20
N ASN A 139 -11.79 -8.68 -10.10
CA ASN A 139 -11.03 -9.06 -11.29
C ASN A 139 -10.74 -7.85 -12.18
N LEU A 140 -11.75 -6.99 -12.43
CA LEU A 140 -11.61 -5.77 -13.23
C LEU A 140 -10.66 -4.72 -12.61
N ILE A 141 -10.39 -4.83 -11.31
CA ILE A 141 -9.38 -4.03 -10.61
C ILE A 141 -8.00 -4.67 -10.75
N LEU A 142 -7.89 -5.95 -10.39
CA LEU A 142 -6.62 -6.65 -10.24
C LEU A 142 -5.93 -6.89 -11.57
N GLU A 143 -6.64 -7.41 -12.57
CA GLU A 143 -6.05 -7.74 -13.87
C GLU A 143 -5.27 -6.57 -14.50
N PRO A 144 -5.85 -5.36 -14.70
CA PRO A 144 -5.09 -4.24 -15.26
C PRO A 144 -4.00 -3.71 -14.31
N LEU A 145 -4.24 -3.75 -12.99
CA LEU A 145 -3.28 -3.26 -12.00
C LEU A 145 -2.02 -4.14 -11.97
N THR A 146 -2.17 -5.46 -11.81
CA THR A 146 -1.05 -6.40 -11.76
C THR A 146 -0.36 -6.54 -13.11
N ALA A 147 -1.08 -6.42 -14.23
CA ALA A 147 -0.48 -6.35 -15.55
C ALA A 147 0.47 -5.15 -15.68
N VAL A 148 0.05 -3.96 -15.24
CA VAL A 148 0.89 -2.75 -15.28
C VAL A 148 2.11 -2.87 -14.37
N LEU A 149 1.97 -3.48 -13.18
CA LEU A 149 3.11 -3.75 -12.30
C LEU A 149 4.08 -4.76 -12.93
N ALA A 150 3.58 -5.77 -13.63
CA ALA A 150 4.39 -6.80 -14.27
C ALA A 150 5.17 -6.31 -15.50
N GLN A 151 4.73 -5.24 -16.18
CA GLN A 151 5.40 -4.69 -17.36
C GLN A 151 6.87 -4.27 -17.11
N GLY A 152 7.28 -4.08 -15.86
CA GLY A 152 8.69 -3.84 -15.49
C GLY A 152 9.61 -5.06 -15.66
N SER A 153 9.06 -6.26 -15.83
CA SER A 153 9.78 -7.53 -15.65
C SER A 153 9.81 -8.47 -16.85
N ASP A 154 9.14 -8.10 -17.96
CA ASP A 154 8.87 -9.03 -19.04
C ASP A 154 10.04 -9.16 -20.03
N GLY A 155 10.93 -10.12 -19.74
CA GLY A 155 12.01 -10.54 -20.62
C GLY A 155 11.56 -11.34 -21.86
N VAL A 156 10.31 -11.80 -21.90
CA VAL A 156 9.76 -12.63 -22.99
C VAL A 156 9.47 -11.80 -24.25
N SER A 157 9.13 -10.52 -24.07
CA SER A 157 8.83 -9.58 -25.17
C SER A 157 10.03 -8.72 -25.57
N GLY A 158 11.19 -8.89 -24.90
CA GLY A 158 12.40 -8.09 -25.14
C GLY A 158 12.26 -6.60 -24.82
N ARG A 159 11.24 -6.21 -24.05
CA ARG A 159 10.93 -4.81 -23.75
C ARG A 159 10.52 -4.65 -22.29
N SER A 160 11.51 -4.49 -21.41
CA SER A 160 11.29 -4.04 -20.03
C SER A 160 10.81 -2.59 -20.06
N ALA A 161 9.79 -2.26 -19.26
CA ALA A 161 9.41 -0.87 -19.05
C ALA A 161 10.63 -0.08 -18.55
N SER A 162 10.90 1.07 -19.18
CA SER A 162 11.98 1.94 -18.74
C SER A 162 11.71 2.46 -17.32
N PRO A 163 12.74 2.80 -16.54
CA PRO A 163 12.55 3.46 -15.24
C PRO A 163 11.72 4.76 -15.31
N ALA A 164 11.59 5.38 -16.48
CA ALA A 164 10.72 6.54 -16.67
C ALA A 164 9.24 6.14 -16.77
N GLU A 165 8.92 5.04 -17.46
CA GLU A 165 7.56 4.50 -17.56
C GLU A 165 7.07 3.98 -16.21
N MET A 166 7.91 3.24 -15.48
CA MET A 166 7.59 2.78 -14.13
C MET A 166 7.28 3.95 -13.19
N ARG A 167 8.10 5.02 -13.19
CA ARG A 167 7.84 6.23 -12.38
C ARG A 167 6.54 6.94 -12.77
N ARG A 168 6.18 6.94 -14.06
CA ARG A 168 4.94 7.56 -14.53
C ARG A 168 3.70 6.80 -14.03
N LEU A 169 3.78 5.47 -13.99
CA LEU A 169 2.67 4.60 -13.61
C LEU A 169 2.56 4.37 -12.10
N ALA A 170 3.66 4.55 -11.35
CA ALA A 170 3.72 4.37 -9.91
C ALA A 170 2.61 5.13 -9.17
N GLY A 171 2.39 6.42 -9.48
CA GLY A 171 1.35 7.23 -8.86
C GLY A 171 -0.08 6.70 -9.10
N PRO A 172 -0.50 6.55 -10.37
CA PRO A 172 -1.80 5.97 -10.71
C PRO A 172 -2.03 4.56 -10.15
N ALA A 173 -1.06 3.66 -10.26
CA ALA A 173 -1.16 2.29 -9.77
C ALA A 173 -1.30 2.25 -8.24
N ALA A 174 -0.48 3.03 -7.51
CA ALA A 174 -0.57 3.13 -6.06
C ALA A 174 -1.91 3.72 -5.59
N GLU A 175 -2.51 4.63 -6.36
CA GLU A 175 -3.83 5.18 -6.05
C GLU A 175 -4.94 4.12 -6.16
N VAL A 176 -4.91 3.32 -7.22
CA VAL A 176 -5.85 2.19 -7.40
C VAL A 176 -5.63 1.14 -6.30
N ALA A 177 -4.39 0.76 -6.03
CA ALA A 177 -4.07 -0.27 -5.03
C ALA A 177 -4.56 0.10 -3.62
N ARG A 178 -4.41 1.36 -3.18
CA ARG A 178 -4.99 1.82 -1.90
C ARG A 178 -6.52 1.75 -1.85
N ALA A 179 -7.18 1.95 -2.97
CA ALA A 179 -8.62 1.78 -3.05
C ALA A 179 -8.99 0.28 -2.98
N THR A 180 -8.21 -0.58 -3.63
CA THR A 180 -8.33 -2.05 -3.55
C THR A 180 -8.21 -2.56 -2.12
N GLU A 181 -7.17 -2.16 -1.38
CA GLU A 181 -6.98 -2.51 0.04
C GLU A 181 -8.23 -2.20 0.87
N MET A 182 -8.83 -1.03 0.63
CA MET A 182 -10.04 -0.62 1.31
C MET A 182 -11.29 -1.43 0.90
N VAL A 183 -11.35 -1.92 -0.35
CA VAL A 183 -12.39 -2.87 -0.78
C VAL A 183 -12.23 -4.20 -0.04
N SER A 184 -11.00 -4.70 0.06
CA SER A 184 -10.65 -5.95 0.74
C SER A 184 -10.90 -5.91 2.24
N ASP A 185 -10.85 -4.73 2.86
CA ASP A 185 -10.99 -4.58 4.30
C ASP A 185 -12.37 -5.07 4.80
N PRO A 186 -12.42 -6.02 5.76
CA PRO A 186 -13.66 -6.59 6.27
C PRO A 186 -14.54 -5.57 7.00
N LYS A 187 -13.96 -4.51 7.57
CA LYS A 187 -14.73 -3.43 8.23
C LYS A 187 -15.23 -2.36 7.25
N THR A 188 -14.95 -2.45 5.95
CA THR A 188 -15.65 -1.63 4.95
C THR A 188 -17.08 -2.14 4.78
N PRO A 189 -18.12 -1.31 5.03
CA PRO A 189 -19.50 -1.79 4.99
C PRO A 189 -19.90 -2.28 3.58
N PRO A 190 -20.76 -3.31 3.44
CA PRO A 190 -20.99 -3.98 2.16
C PRO A 190 -21.44 -3.05 1.02
N GLN A 191 -22.36 -2.12 1.30
CA GLN A 191 -22.84 -1.18 0.27
C GLN A 191 -21.70 -0.26 -0.23
N GLN A 192 -20.90 0.27 0.69
CA GLN A 192 -19.76 1.13 0.39
C GLN A 192 -18.64 0.34 -0.28
N ARG A 193 -18.45 -0.94 0.09
CA ARG A 193 -17.50 -1.85 -0.55
C ARG A 193 -17.83 -2.03 -2.03
N SER A 194 -19.08 -2.34 -2.38
CA SER A 194 -19.49 -2.51 -3.78
C SER A 194 -19.39 -1.21 -4.59
N GLU A 195 -19.77 -0.06 -4.01
CA GLU A 195 -19.63 1.24 -4.68
C GLU A 195 -18.15 1.59 -4.92
N LEU A 196 -17.29 1.35 -3.93
CA LEU A 196 -15.86 1.57 -4.04
C LEU A 196 -15.22 0.62 -5.05
N ALA A 197 -15.56 -0.66 -5.05
CA ALA A 197 -15.05 -1.64 -6.00
C ALA A 197 -15.35 -1.19 -7.44
N ARG A 198 -16.60 -0.80 -7.73
CA ARG A 198 -16.98 -0.29 -9.05
C ARG A 198 -16.23 0.97 -9.47
N ALA A 199 -16.08 1.93 -8.55
CA ALA A 199 -15.35 3.17 -8.86
C ALA A 199 -13.85 2.88 -9.10
N THR A 200 -13.29 1.93 -8.35
CA THR A 200 -11.90 1.48 -8.47
C THR A 200 -11.68 0.75 -9.78
N ALA A 201 -12.57 -0.17 -10.17
CA ALA A 201 -12.53 -0.88 -11.44
C ALA A 201 -12.52 0.09 -12.64
N GLN A 202 -13.35 1.15 -12.57
CA GLN A 202 -13.37 2.19 -13.61
C GLN A 202 -12.06 2.99 -13.72
N ALA A 203 -11.36 3.21 -12.60
CA ALA A 203 -10.05 3.86 -12.61
C ALA A 203 -8.96 2.89 -13.10
N ALA A 204 -8.97 1.65 -12.60
CA ALA A 204 -8.04 0.58 -12.97
C ALA A 204 -8.07 0.28 -14.48
N ALA A 205 -9.25 0.27 -15.10
CA ALA A 205 -9.43 0.06 -16.54
C ALA A 205 -8.70 1.10 -17.42
N THR A 206 -8.27 2.23 -16.87
CA THR A 206 -7.52 3.26 -17.61
C THR A 206 -5.99 3.09 -17.50
N LEU A 207 -5.51 2.25 -16.58
CA LEU A 207 -4.08 2.01 -16.38
C LEU A 207 -3.37 1.48 -17.65
N PRO A 208 -3.93 0.53 -18.42
CA PRO A 208 -3.28 0.05 -19.65
C PRO A 208 -3.06 1.16 -20.69
N ALA A 209 -4.00 2.11 -20.80
CA ALA A 209 -3.87 3.24 -21.72
C ALA A 209 -2.80 4.25 -21.28
N LEU A 210 -2.50 4.33 -19.98
CA LEU A 210 -1.38 5.13 -19.47
C LEU A 210 -0.03 4.50 -19.80
N SER A 211 0.00 3.16 -19.86
CA SER A 211 1.20 2.36 -20.08
C SER A 211 1.46 2.04 -21.56
N ASP A 212 0.62 2.50 -22.50
CA ASP A 212 0.77 2.20 -23.92
C ASP A 212 2.05 2.84 -24.52
N PRO A 213 3.06 2.04 -24.90
CA PRO A 213 4.31 2.54 -25.47
C PRO A 213 4.16 2.99 -26.93
N GLY A 214 3.05 2.63 -27.60
CA GLY A 214 2.72 3.06 -28.97
C GLY A 214 1.89 4.34 -29.03
N GLY A 215 1.38 4.81 -27.88
CA GLY A 215 0.52 5.98 -27.80
C GLY A 215 1.25 7.29 -28.09
N SER A 216 0.59 8.20 -28.82
CA SER A 216 1.12 9.56 -28.99
C SER A 216 1.11 10.33 -27.66
N GLN A 217 1.89 11.40 -27.54
CA GLN A 217 1.83 12.29 -26.36
C GLN A 217 0.41 12.83 -26.11
N SER A 218 -0.36 13.06 -27.18
CA SER A 218 -1.75 13.51 -27.09
C SER A 218 -2.66 12.44 -26.50
N ASP A 219 -2.48 11.18 -26.90
CA ASP A 219 -3.26 10.05 -26.37
C ASP A 219 -2.89 9.76 -24.92
N GLN A 220 -1.60 9.87 -24.58
CA GLN A 220 -1.12 9.79 -23.20
C GLN A 220 -1.72 10.88 -22.31
N ALA A 221 -1.81 12.13 -22.79
CA ALA A 221 -2.43 13.23 -22.05
C ALA A 221 -3.94 13.02 -21.87
N LYS A 222 -4.64 12.50 -22.89
CA LYS A 222 -6.05 12.13 -22.78
C LYS A 222 -6.26 10.99 -21.78
N ALA A 223 -5.45 9.95 -21.84
CA ALA A 223 -5.50 8.84 -20.89
C ALA A 223 -5.28 9.33 -19.45
N GLN A 224 -4.34 10.26 -19.24
CA GLN A 224 -4.10 10.89 -17.95
C GLN A 224 -5.32 11.67 -17.45
N GLU A 225 -5.98 12.43 -18.33
CA GLU A 225 -7.18 13.19 -17.98
C GLU A 225 -8.37 12.28 -17.67
N VAL A 226 -8.55 11.21 -18.45
CA VAL A 226 -9.58 10.20 -18.18
C VAL A 226 -9.32 9.48 -16.85
N PHE A 227 -8.08 9.05 -16.60
CA PHE A 227 -7.69 8.49 -15.29
C PHE A 227 -8.03 9.47 -14.18
N ARG A 228 -7.63 10.74 -14.29
CA ARG A 228 -7.91 11.77 -13.28
C ARG A 228 -9.41 11.91 -12.98
N GLN A 229 -10.26 11.90 -14.00
CA GLN A 229 -11.72 11.99 -13.81
C GLN A 229 -12.28 10.77 -13.07
N LYS A 230 -11.82 9.56 -13.43
CA LYS A 230 -12.25 8.31 -12.77
C LYS A 230 -11.70 8.18 -11.35
N SER A 231 -10.45 8.58 -11.17
CA SER A 231 -9.74 8.73 -9.90
C SER A 231 -10.51 9.64 -8.92
N GLU A 232 -11.04 10.77 -9.36
CA GLU A 232 -11.83 11.65 -8.49
C GLU A 232 -13.14 10.99 -8.02
N ALA A 233 -13.78 10.16 -8.86
CA ALA A 233 -14.96 9.38 -8.44
C ALA A 233 -14.59 8.29 -7.43
N MET A 234 -13.47 7.60 -7.67
CA MET A 234 -12.90 6.61 -6.75
C MET A 234 -12.57 7.24 -5.39
N LYS A 235 -11.89 8.38 -5.36
CA LYS A 235 -11.57 9.13 -4.12
C LYS A 235 -12.80 9.52 -3.31
N LYS A 236 -13.89 9.92 -3.98
CA LYS A 236 -15.18 10.19 -3.32
C LYS A 236 -15.79 8.93 -2.71
N ALA A 237 -15.71 7.80 -3.41
CA ALA A 237 -16.16 6.52 -2.88
C ALA A 237 -15.30 6.07 -1.68
N GLN A 238 -13.98 6.29 -1.71
CA GLN A 238 -13.09 6.02 -0.58
C GLN A 238 -13.47 6.87 0.62
N GLU A 239 -13.69 8.18 0.44
CA GLU A 239 -14.11 9.06 1.53
C GLU A 239 -15.46 8.61 2.11
N LYS A 240 -16.43 8.22 1.27
CA LYS A 240 -17.73 7.71 1.73
C LYS A 240 -17.57 6.41 2.53
N ALA A 241 -16.75 5.49 2.03
CA ALA A 241 -16.46 4.23 2.70
C ALA A 241 -15.76 4.46 4.05
N ALA A 242 -14.80 5.39 4.12
CA ALA A 242 -14.06 5.71 5.34
C ALA A 242 -14.98 6.37 6.37
N SER A 243 -15.83 7.30 5.89
CA SER A 243 -16.80 7.98 6.75
C SER A 243 -17.80 7.01 7.37
N ALA A 244 -18.20 5.96 6.66
CA ALA A 244 -19.12 4.95 7.17
C ALA A 244 -18.49 4.07 8.28
N ARG A 245 -17.16 4.01 8.39
CA ARG A 245 -16.44 3.29 9.45
C ARG A 245 -16.33 4.10 10.75
N GLY A 246 -16.46 5.42 10.65
CA GLY A 246 -16.19 6.33 11.77
C GLY A 246 -14.70 6.50 12.04
N VAL A 247 -14.36 7.51 12.85
CA VAL A 247 -12.99 7.74 13.31
C VAL A 247 -12.66 6.71 14.41
N PRO A 248 -11.52 5.99 14.33
CA PRO A 248 -11.18 4.95 15.30
C PRO A 248 -11.00 5.54 16.70
N ASP A 249 -11.45 4.83 17.73
CA ASP A 249 -11.27 5.25 19.12
C ASP A 249 -9.99 4.64 19.72
N VAL A 250 -8.85 5.19 19.28
CA VAL A 250 -7.51 4.76 19.73
C VAL A 250 -6.76 5.93 20.39
N PRO A 251 -5.76 5.68 21.25
CA PRO A 251 -4.93 6.72 21.86
C PRO A 251 -4.20 7.59 20.83
N LEU A 252 -3.75 8.78 21.25
CA LEU A 252 -3.01 9.71 20.38
C LEU A 252 -1.76 9.08 19.77
N GLY A 253 -0.99 8.31 20.54
CA GLY A 253 0.26 7.72 20.07
C GLY A 253 0.05 6.75 18.90
N GLU A 254 -0.86 5.80 19.07
CA GLU A 254 -1.25 4.86 18.03
C GLU A 254 -1.81 5.57 16.79
N ALA A 255 -2.69 6.56 16.98
CA ALA A 255 -3.24 7.34 15.87
C ALA A 255 -2.16 8.12 15.08
N ALA A 256 -1.22 8.74 15.80
CA ALA A 256 -0.15 9.54 15.21
C ALA A 256 0.86 8.66 14.47
N GLU A 257 1.18 7.48 15.02
CA GLU A 257 2.05 6.50 14.39
C GLU A 257 1.48 6.03 13.05
N VAL A 258 0.25 5.49 13.05
CA VAL A 258 -0.39 4.98 11.82
C VAL A 258 -0.52 6.09 10.77
N CYS A 259 -0.88 7.31 11.19
CA CYS A 259 -0.94 8.45 10.28
C CYS A 259 0.42 8.81 9.67
N THR A 260 1.47 8.87 10.51
CA THR A 260 2.82 9.28 10.08
C THR A 260 3.42 8.26 9.12
N ASN A 261 3.33 6.97 9.45
CA ASN A 261 3.81 5.88 8.60
C ASN A 261 3.12 5.91 7.23
N ALA A 262 1.81 6.11 7.19
CA ALA A 262 1.07 6.21 5.94
C ALA A 262 1.47 7.43 5.09
N ILE A 263 1.76 8.58 5.72
CA ILE A 263 2.23 9.77 4.99
C ILE A 263 3.63 9.55 4.45
N PHE A 264 4.51 8.88 5.20
CA PHE A 264 5.88 8.61 4.78
C PHE A 264 5.92 7.61 3.62
N ALA A 265 5.02 6.62 3.63
CA ALA A 265 4.88 5.67 2.52
C ALA A 265 4.31 6.30 1.23
N THR A 266 3.66 7.47 1.31
CA THR A 266 2.89 8.03 0.18
C THR A 266 3.41 9.37 -0.35
N VAL A 267 4.12 10.15 0.46
CA VAL A 267 4.63 11.47 0.09
C VAL A 267 6.11 11.37 -0.26
N SER A 268 6.53 11.99 -1.36
CA SER A 268 7.92 11.96 -1.80
C SER A 268 8.86 12.52 -0.73
N ASP A 269 10.05 11.92 -0.57
CA ASP A 269 11.09 12.39 0.35
C ASP A 269 11.43 13.87 0.19
N ARG A 270 11.46 14.38 -1.06
CA ARG A 270 11.70 15.81 -1.31
C ARG A 270 10.62 16.72 -0.70
N ALA A 271 9.38 16.28 -0.68
CA ALA A 271 8.29 17.04 -0.07
C ALA A 271 8.33 16.90 1.46
N LEU A 272 8.58 15.70 1.97
CA LEU A 272 8.80 15.44 3.39
C LEU A 272 9.96 16.29 3.94
N GLY A 273 11.15 16.18 3.34
CA GLY A 273 12.34 16.90 3.77
C GLY A 273 12.19 18.43 3.75
N ARG A 274 11.46 18.99 2.76
CA ARG A 274 11.17 20.43 2.75
C ARG A 274 10.19 20.85 3.86
N THR A 275 9.16 20.07 4.12
CA THR A 275 8.13 20.45 5.10
C THR A 275 8.54 20.14 6.53
N LEU A 276 9.35 19.09 6.72
CA LEU A 276 9.84 18.64 8.02
C LEU A 276 11.26 19.15 8.32
N GLN A 277 11.86 20.01 7.49
CA GLN A 277 13.27 20.42 7.59
C GLN A 277 13.74 20.86 8.99
N ASN A 278 12.85 21.47 9.77
CA ASN A 278 13.16 21.95 11.13
C ASN A 278 12.74 20.99 12.26
N LEU A 279 12.11 19.86 11.89
CA LEU A 279 11.72 18.77 12.78
C LEU A 279 12.61 17.53 12.59
N LEU A 280 13.29 17.42 11.44
CA LEU A 280 14.23 16.34 11.18
C LEU A 280 15.61 16.70 11.76
N PRO A 281 16.28 15.77 12.45
CA PRO A 281 17.67 15.97 12.86
C PRO A 281 18.57 16.26 11.65
N PRO A 282 19.60 17.13 11.76
CA PRO A 282 20.48 17.49 10.63
C PRO A 282 21.18 16.31 9.93
N LYS A 283 21.30 15.18 10.62
CA LYS A 283 21.87 13.92 10.12
C LYS A 283 20.98 13.15 9.13
N TRP A 284 19.69 13.47 9.02
CA TRP A 284 18.72 12.80 8.14
C TRP A 284 18.67 13.35 6.71
N GLU A 285 19.38 14.44 6.42
CA GLU A 285 19.39 15.06 5.09
C GLU A 285 19.90 14.13 3.97
N ASN A 286 20.49 12.98 4.31
CA ASN A 286 21.18 12.09 3.36
C ASN A 286 20.49 10.74 3.08
N GLN A 287 19.58 10.21 3.92
CA GLN A 287 18.90 8.91 3.66
C GLN A 287 17.38 8.84 3.96
N GLY A 288 16.70 9.94 4.33
CA GLY A 288 15.22 10.00 4.34
C GLY A 288 14.53 8.99 5.28
N VAL A 289 13.41 8.39 4.85
CA VAL A 289 12.60 7.42 5.63
C VAL A 289 13.40 6.16 6.04
N GLU A 290 14.50 5.82 5.36
CA GLU A 290 15.40 4.74 5.81
C GLU A 290 16.14 5.09 7.11
N ASP A 291 16.48 6.35 7.35
CA ASP A 291 17.12 6.81 8.60
C ASP A 291 16.10 6.88 9.76
N PHE A 292 14.81 7.10 9.45
CA PHE A 292 13.71 7.02 10.41
C PHE A 292 13.60 5.62 11.03
N TRP A 293 13.73 4.57 10.23
CA TRP A 293 13.71 3.19 10.72
C TRP A 293 15.07 2.75 11.32
N LYS A 294 16.20 3.19 10.75
CA LYS A 294 17.56 2.89 11.28
C LYS A 294 17.89 3.58 12.60
N ALA A 295 17.29 4.73 12.93
CA ALA A 295 17.62 5.42 14.18
C ALA A 295 17.03 4.74 15.43
N ARG A 296 16.04 3.84 15.29
CA ARG A 296 15.63 2.88 16.34
C ARG A 296 16.75 1.87 16.67
N GLU A 297 17.62 1.58 15.71
CA GLU A 297 18.74 0.63 15.84
C GLU A 297 20.01 1.27 16.39
N LYS A 298 20.10 2.61 16.40
CA LYS A 298 21.32 3.37 16.75
C LYS A 298 21.28 4.06 18.13
N GLU A 299 20.26 3.79 18.95
CA GLU A 299 20.08 4.43 20.28
C GLU A 299 20.20 5.95 20.19
N ASP A 300 19.44 6.54 19.25
CA ASP A 300 19.53 7.95 18.92
C ASP A 300 18.38 8.75 19.56
N ASP A 301 18.68 9.48 20.64
CA ASP A 301 17.75 10.27 21.48
C ASP A 301 16.90 11.30 20.71
N SER A 302 17.21 11.58 19.44
CA SER A 302 16.39 12.48 18.61
C SER A 302 15.15 11.82 17.99
N LEU A 303 15.07 10.48 18.06
CA LEU A 303 13.90 9.68 17.68
C LEU A 303 13.00 9.29 18.86
N ASP A 304 13.36 9.71 20.06
CA ASP A 304 12.60 9.43 21.26
C ASP A 304 11.14 9.85 21.07
N VAL A 305 10.83 10.97 20.41
CA VAL A 305 9.45 11.39 20.12
C VAL A 305 8.63 10.34 19.36
N MET A 306 9.22 9.55 18.45
CA MET A 306 8.52 8.52 17.66
C MET A 306 8.52 7.15 18.34
N ALA A 307 9.61 6.76 19.01
CA ALA A 307 9.63 5.57 19.87
C ALA A 307 8.71 5.74 21.11
N GLN A 308 8.54 6.97 21.59
CA GLN A 308 7.60 7.37 22.64
C GLN A 308 6.13 7.31 22.17
N LEU A 309 5.86 7.44 20.86
CA LEU A 309 4.52 7.20 20.30
C LEU A 309 4.16 5.72 20.25
N GLN A 310 5.15 4.84 19.97
CA GLN A 310 4.99 3.39 19.95
C GLN A 310 4.84 2.77 21.35
N ASN A 311 5.57 3.25 22.35
CA ASN A 311 5.66 2.58 23.66
C ASN A 311 4.64 3.06 24.70
N GLY A 312 3.83 4.08 24.41
CA GLY A 312 2.83 4.61 25.35
C GLY A 312 3.42 5.18 26.66
N GLU A 313 4.75 5.22 26.81
CA GLU A 313 5.43 5.72 28.02
C GLU A 313 5.32 7.24 28.16
N HIS A 314 4.96 7.96 27.08
CA HIS A 314 4.56 9.36 27.10
C HIS A 314 3.36 9.62 26.18
N THR A 315 2.18 9.12 26.57
CA THR A 315 0.87 9.53 26.01
C THR A 315 0.62 11.05 26.03
N ASP A 316 1.46 11.79 26.76
CA ASP A 316 1.36 13.21 27.08
C ASP A 316 2.59 14.03 26.61
N ALA A 317 3.18 13.73 25.46
CA ALA A 317 4.16 14.61 24.77
C ALA A 317 3.50 15.34 23.57
N PRO A 318 2.44 16.12 23.78
CA PRO A 318 1.52 16.53 22.73
C PRO A 318 2.11 17.62 21.86
N PHE A 319 3.15 18.30 22.34
CA PHE A 319 3.76 19.43 21.67
C PHE A 319 4.59 18.99 20.46
N ASP A 320 5.40 17.93 20.61
CA ASP A 320 6.24 17.43 19.52
C ASP A 320 5.39 16.65 18.49
N VAL A 321 4.46 15.82 18.98
CA VAL A 321 3.44 15.15 18.14
C VAL A 321 2.55 16.18 17.44
N GLY A 322 2.18 17.24 18.14
CA GLY A 322 1.36 18.32 17.64
C GLY A 322 2.03 19.10 16.52
N GLN A 323 3.30 19.45 16.69
CA GLN A 323 4.08 20.11 15.64
C GLN A 323 4.25 19.21 14.41
N LEU A 324 4.56 17.93 14.60
CA LEU A 324 4.66 16.96 13.52
C LEU A 324 3.32 16.85 12.78
N THR A 325 2.23 16.57 13.50
CA THR A 325 0.88 16.39 12.93
C THR A 325 0.43 17.65 12.18
N ALA A 326 0.69 18.85 12.71
CA ALA A 326 0.35 20.10 12.02
C ALA A 326 1.14 20.29 10.71
N ARG A 327 2.41 19.87 10.65
CA ARG A 327 3.21 19.89 9.42
C ARG A 327 2.74 18.83 8.43
N LEU A 328 2.38 17.64 8.90
CA LEU A 328 1.82 16.57 8.07
C LEU A 328 0.46 16.99 7.48
N ALA A 329 -0.37 17.69 8.24
CA ALA A 329 -1.64 18.24 7.75
C ALA A 329 -1.48 19.31 6.65
N GLN A 330 -0.33 20.00 6.60
CA GLN A 330 0.01 20.92 5.49
C GLN A 330 0.39 20.14 4.22
N LEU A 331 1.05 18.99 4.36
CA LEU A 331 1.42 18.11 3.25
C LEU A 331 0.21 17.43 2.62
N VAL A 332 -0.67 16.88 3.46
CA VAL A 332 -1.88 16.16 3.05
C VAL A 332 -3.11 16.86 3.64
N PRO A 333 -3.66 17.88 2.97
CA PRO A 333 -4.86 18.57 3.44
C PRO A 333 -6.05 17.61 3.56
N ALA A 334 -7.01 17.90 4.43
CA ALA A 334 -8.15 17.02 4.74
C ALA A 334 -8.89 16.51 3.49
N LYS A 335 -9.10 17.39 2.49
CA LYS A 335 -9.76 17.05 1.22
C LYS A 335 -9.04 15.98 0.37
N LYS A 336 -7.77 15.70 0.65
CA LYS A 336 -6.96 14.68 -0.05
C LYS A 336 -6.70 13.45 0.81
N LEU A 337 -7.09 13.47 2.08
CA LEU A 337 -6.66 12.52 3.10
C LEU A 337 -6.97 11.08 2.69
N PHE A 338 -8.22 10.77 2.37
CA PHE A 338 -8.62 9.41 2.00
C PHE A 338 -8.13 9.00 0.60
N GLY A 339 -8.05 9.94 -0.34
CA GLY A 339 -7.53 9.66 -1.68
C GLY A 339 -6.02 9.40 -1.72
N GLN A 340 -5.26 9.92 -0.74
CA GLN A 340 -3.82 9.72 -0.64
C GLN A 340 -3.42 8.65 0.37
N LEU A 341 -4.12 8.54 1.49
CA LEU A 341 -3.74 7.66 2.59
C LEU A 341 -4.69 6.46 2.79
N GLY A 342 -5.85 6.43 2.12
CA GLY A 342 -6.84 5.39 2.37
C GLY A 342 -7.34 5.39 3.82
N ILE A 343 -7.43 4.21 4.42
CA ILE A 343 -7.93 3.97 5.78
C ILE A 343 -7.10 4.67 6.86
N PRO A 344 -5.74 4.65 6.81
CA PRO A 344 -4.90 5.45 7.70
C PRO A 344 -5.29 6.93 7.83
N GLY A 345 -5.96 7.51 6.83
CA GLY A 345 -6.53 8.85 6.94
C GLY A 345 -7.46 9.05 8.15
N LEU A 346 -8.18 8.01 8.58
CA LEU A 346 -9.00 8.08 9.80
C LEU A 346 -8.15 8.25 11.07
N HIS A 347 -6.95 7.67 11.11
CA HIS A 347 -6.01 7.83 12.24
C HIS A 347 -5.44 9.25 12.27
N CYS A 348 -5.20 9.87 11.11
CA CYS A 348 -4.83 11.28 11.05
C CYS A 348 -5.92 12.19 11.64
N LEU A 349 -7.20 11.90 11.38
CA LEU A 349 -8.32 12.62 12.01
C LEU A 349 -8.41 12.36 13.52
N GLN A 350 -8.15 11.14 13.98
CA GLN A 350 -8.12 10.79 15.40
C GLN A 350 -7.01 11.54 16.14
N ALA A 351 -5.80 11.56 15.57
CA ALA A 351 -4.67 12.32 16.12
C ALA A 351 -4.99 13.82 16.19
N ALA A 352 -5.54 14.39 15.11
CA ALA A 352 -5.97 15.78 15.08
C ALA A 352 -7.02 16.11 16.15
N TRP A 353 -7.99 15.23 16.37
CA TRP A 353 -9.02 15.41 17.39
C TRP A 353 -8.47 15.38 18.82
N HIS A 354 -7.53 14.47 19.11
CA HIS A 354 -6.86 14.43 20.41
C HIS A 354 -6.05 15.69 20.68
N LEU A 355 -5.31 16.18 19.68
CA LEU A 355 -4.50 17.40 19.77
C LEU A 355 -5.37 18.66 19.96
N ASP A 356 -6.52 18.74 19.26
CA ASP A 356 -7.47 19.85 19.39
C ASP A 356 -7.99 19.98 20.83
N ARG A 357 -8.31 18.86 21.49
CA ARG A 357 -8.73 18.84 22.91
C ARG A 357 -7.65 19.33 23.87
N GLN A 358 -6.40 19.35 23.44
CA GLN A 358 -5.25 19.83 24.19
C GLN A 358 -4.84 21.25 23.77
N GLY A 359 -5.63 21.90 22.91
CA GLY A 359 -5.39 23.27 22.44
C GLY A 359 -4.36 23.36 21.31
N ILE A 360 -4.07 22.26 20.62
CA ILE A 360 -3.10 22.21 19.52
C ILE A 360 -3.83 21.99 18.20
N GLU A 361 -3.76 22.98 17.30
CA GLU A 361 -4.42 22.91 16.00
C GLU A 361 -3.63 22.07 14.98
N ALA A 362 -4.24 21.02 14.43
CA ALA A 362 -3.73 20.22 13.32
C ALA A 362 -4.32 20.65 11.95
N GLY A 363 -4.57 21.96 11.78
CA GLY A 363 -5.11 22.54 10.54
C GLY A 363 -6.45 21.94 10.10
N THR A 364 -6.63 21.76 8.78
CA THR A 364 -7.92 21.30 8.19
C THR A 364 -8.39 19.92 8.66
N TRP A 365 -7.52 19.12 9.29
CA TRP A 365 -7.91 17.82 9.84
C TRP A 365 -8.84 17.97 11.03
N VAL A 366 -8.68 19.01 11.85
CA VAL A 366 -9.51 19.25 13.04
C VAL A 366 -10.98 19.45 12.64
N GLU A 367 -11.24 20.32 11.67
CA GLU A 367 -12.59 20.59 11.17
C GLU A 367 -13.27 19.30 10.66
N MET A 368 -12.53 18.50 9.89
CA MET A 368 -13.03 17.24 9.37
C MET A 368 -13.25 16.20 10.48
N ALA A 369 -12.36 16.14 11.47
CA ALA A 369 -12.48 15.23 12.61
C ALA A 369 -13.71 15.57 13.47
N GLN A 370 -13.95 16.86 13.74
CA GLN A 370 -15.13 17.34 14.47
C GLN A 370 -16.43 17.00 13.71
N GLN A 371 -16.47 17.22 12.39
CA GLN A 371 -17.62 16.85 11.56
C GLN A 371 -17.92 15.34 11.63
N LYS A 372 -16.89 14.50 11.55
CA LYS A 372 -17.06 13.04 11.55
C LYS A 372 -17.37 12.45 12.93
N LYS A 373 -16.84 13.03 14.02
CA LYS A 373 -17.15 12.59 15.39
C LYS A 373 -18.43 13.19 15.97
N GLY A 374 -18.86 14.36 15.51
CA GLY A 374 -20.13 14.99 15.93
C GLY A 374 -21.36 14.51 15.15
N ALA A 375 -21.17 13.74 14.07
CA ALA A 375 -22.23 13.14 13.27
C ALA A 375 -22.50 11.66 13.61
N ALA A 376 -21.73 11.08 14.54
CA ALA A 376 -21.98 9.79 15.18
C ALA A 376 -22.70 10.01 16.52
#